data_AF-A0A3S3NQM2-F1
#
_entry.id   AF-A0A3S3NQM2-F1
#
_cell.length_a   1.000
_cell.length_b   1.000
_cell.length_c   1.000
_cell.angle_alpha   90.00
_cell.angle_beta   90.00
_cell.angle_gamma   90.00
#
_symmetry.space_group_name_H-M   'P 1'
#
loop_
_entity.id
_entity.type
_entity.pdbx_description
1 polymer ?
#
loop_
_entity_poly.entity_id
_entity_poly.type
_entity_poly.pdbx_seq_one_letter_code
_entity_poly.pdbx_strand_id
1 'polypeptide(L)'
;MFSSLSLKTLVHVKRPIMSPNSRLKESPTFNAKSTYRFFQSRTRIVVASFNEVLILHPSFVGMPGLTAYVGFHEICSPKKGELVFVSAASSAVGQLVGQFVKLMGCYVVGSAGSNIRYFPEGINIYFENVGGKMLDAVLLNMAIHGRIAACGMISQYNLEEPEGVCNLFGLLVKCVRMEGFVVSDHFHMYPKFLELALQYIKEGKIVYIEDIIEGLENAPSALIRLFTGQNVGKQVVVVAHE
;
A
#
# COMPACT_ATOMS: atom_id res chain seq x y z
N MET A 1 -20.72 -41.58 21.69
CA MET A 1 -20.28 -42.38 20.52
C MET A 1 -21.08 -41.89 19.33
N PHE A 2 -20.40 -41.65 18.19
CA PHE A 2 -20.88 -41.15 16.88
C PHE A 2 -21.18 -39.64 16.82
N SER A 3 -20.36 -38.78 16.17
CA SER A 3 -19.96 -38.67 14.74
C SER A 3 -21.16 -38.34 13.84
N SER A 4 -21.18 -37.49 12.83
CA SER A 4 -20.21 -36.64 12.12
C SER A 4 -20.99 -35.94 10.98
N LEU A 5 -20.63 -34.69 10.64
CA LEU A 5 -20.80 -33.98 9.35
C LEU A 5 -22.18 -33.92 8.64
N SER A 6 -22.64 -32.70 8.34
CA SER A 6 -22.43 -32.08 7.01
C SER A 6 -23.08 -30.69 6.93
N LEU A 7 -22.25 -29.65 6.76
CA LEU A 7 -22.67 -28.33 6.31
C LEU A 7 -23.02 -28.37 4.82
N LYS A 8 -24.13 -27.71 4.44
CA LYS A 8 -24.32 -27.15 3.10
C LYS A 8 -24.62 -25.67 3.24
N THR A 9 -23.58 -24.85 3.15
CA THR A 9 -23.69 -23.40 2.90
C THR A 9 -23.59 -23.17 1.41
N LEU A 10 -24.51 -22.38 0.85
CA LEU A 10 -24.51 -21.96 -0.54
C LEU A 10 -24.90 -20.48 -0.56
N VAL A 11 -23.93 -19.58 -0.67
CA VAL A 11 -24.17 -18.19 -1.05
C VAL A 11 -23.08 -17.74 -2.04
N HIS A 12 -23.55 -17.14 -3.12
CA HIS A 12 -22.82 -16.70 -4.30
C HIS A 12 -21.96 -15.44 -4.06
N VAL A 13 -20.70 -15.50 -4.49
CA VAL A 13 -19.98 -14.32 -4.97
C VAL A 13 -20.60 -13.92 -6.30
N LYS A 14 -21.09 -12.67 -6.43
CA LYS A 14 -21.63 -12.14 -7.70
C LYS A 14 -20.59 -12.35 -8.80
N ARG A 15 -20.92 -13.20 -9.79
CA ARG A 15 -20.23 -13.21 -11.09
C ARG A 15 -20.36 -11.82 -11.73
N PRO A 16 -19.37 -11.37 -12.54
CA PRO A 16 -19.57 -10.20 -13.38
C PRO A 16 -20.78 -10.45 -14.30
N ILE A 17 -21.66 -9.46 -14.41
CA ILE A 17 -22.78 -9.52 -15.35
C ILE A 17 -22.18 -9.48 -16.76
N MET A 18 -22.14 -10.63 -17.43
CA MET A 18 -21.77 -10.69 -18.84
C MET A 18 -22.87 -10.06 -19.68
N SER A 19 -22.49 -9.10 -20.53
CA SER A 19 -23.32 -8.61 -21.64
C SER A 19 -23.71 -9.80 -22.56
N PRO A 20 -24.96 -9.90 -23.05
CA PRO A 20 -25.43 -11.08 -23.79
C PRO A 20 -24.77 -11.33 -25.16
N ASN A 21 -23.86 -10.47 -25.64
CA ASN A 21 -23.39 -10.51 -27.03
C ASN A 21 -21.88 -10.29 -27.23
N SER A 22 -21.04 -11.18 -26.71
CA SER A 22 -19.68 -11.33 -27.26
C SER A 22 -19.21 -12.78 -27.20
N ARG A 23 -19.30 -13.44 -28.35
CA ARG A 23 -18.63 -14.72 -28.62
C ARG A 23 -17.11 -14.51 -28.57
N LEU A 24 -16.45 -15.08 -27.58
CA LEU A 24 -15.01 -15.36 -27.64
C LEU A 24 -14.82 -16.88 -27.70
N LYS A 25 -14.14 -17.33 -28.75
CA LYS A 25 -13.83 -18.72 -29.05
C LYS A 25 -12.88 -19.28 -27.98
N GLU A 26 -13.14 -20.51 -27.55
CA GLU A 26 -12.20 -21.29 -26.75
C GLU A 26 -10.91 -21.54 -27.56
N SER A 27 -9.74 -21.27 -26.95
CA SER A 27 -8.44 -21.76 -27.40
C SER A 27 -7.79 -22.60 -26.29
N PRO A 28 -7.01 -23.64 -26.63
CA PRO A 28 -6.83 -24.80 -25.76
C PRO A 28 -5.78 -24.61 -24.67
N THR A 29 -6.14 -25.07 -23.46
CA THR A 29 -5.29 -25.64 -22.41
C THR A 29 -3.94 -24.97 -22.13
N PHE A 30 -3.91 -24.08 -21.12
CA PHE A 30 -2.69 -23.82 -20.35
C PHE A 30 -2.78 -24.52 -18.99
N ASN A 31 -1.82 -25.39 -18.74
CA ASN A 31 -1.78 -26.36 -17.65
C ASN A 31 -1.38 -25.65 -16.33
N ALA A 32 -2.34 -25.06 -15.60
CA ALA A 32 -2.07 -24.39 -14.33
C ALA A 32 -2.17 -25.37 -13.13
N LYS A 33 -1.15 -26.21 -12.95
CA LYS A 33 -0.90 -26.90 -11.68
C LYS A 33 -0.20 -25.95 -10.70
N SER A 34 -0.98 -25.13 -9.99
CA SER A 34 -0.58 -24.54 -8.69
C SER A 34 -1.79 -23.87 -8.03
N THR A 35 -2.80 -24.67 -7.70
CA THR A 35 -3.95 -24.22 -6.90
C THR A 35 -3.54 -24.18 -5.42
N TYR A 36 -3.14 -23.02 -4.90
CA TYR A 36 -2.98 -22.85 -3.46
C TYR A 36 -4.36 -22.63 -2.82
N ARG A 37 -4.75 -23.49 -1.87
CA ARG A 37 -5.96 -23.33 -1.04
C ARG A 37 -5.54 -22.87 0.36
N PHE A 38 -6.12 -21.77 0.84
CA PHE A 38 -5.96 -21.27 2.20
C PHE A 38 -7.34 -21.20 2.86
N PHE A 39 -7.48 -21.79 4.05
CA PHE A 39 -8.68 -21.75 4.90
C PHE A 39 -8.35 -21.03 6.20
N GLN A 40 -9.20 -20.09 6.63
CA GLN A 40 -8.98 -19.26 7.80
C GLN A 40 -9.55 -19.89 9.08
N SER A 41 -8.73 -19.93 10.13
CA SER A 41 -9.17 -19.63 11.49
C SER A 41 -8.00 -18.93 12.19
N ARG A 42 -8.17 -17.62 12.41
CA ARG A 42 -7.21 -16.66 12.99
C ARG A 42 -5.93 -16.46 12.15
N THR A 43 -5.86 -15.30 11.49
CA THR A 43 -4.73 -14.81 10.68
C THR A 43 -4.36 -15.69 9.49
N ARG A 44 -5.20 -15.73 8.46
CA ARG A 44 -4.83 -16.31 7.15
C ARG A 44 -5.40 -15.49 6.00
N ILE A 45 -4.52 -15.14 5.06
CA ILE A 45 -4.81 -14.45 3.79
C ILE A 45 -5.13 -15.52 2.74
N VAL A 46 -6.25 -15.37 2.03
CA VAL A 46 -6.66 -16.25 0.93
C VAL A 46 -6.23 -15.62 -0.39
N VAL A 47 -5.32 -16.28 -1.11
CA VAL A 47 -4.94 -15.88 -2.48
C VAL A 47 -5.71 -16.75 -3.46
N ALA A 48 -6.79 -16.22 -4.02
CA ALA A 48 -7.49 -16.83 -5.16
C ALA A 48 -6.76 -16.46 -6.46
N SER A 49 -6.68 -17.41 -7.39
CA SER A 49 -5.99 -17.33 -8.69
C SER A 49 -6.72 -16.44 -9.72
N PHE A 50 -7.04 -15.21 -9.34
CA PHE A 50 -7.44 -14.15 -10.26
C PHE A 50 -6.56 -12.94 -9.97
N ASN A 51 -5.41 -12.85 -10.67
CA ASN A 51 -4.39 -11.82 -10.43
C ASN A 51 -5.00 -10.41 -10.36
N GLU A 52 -5.96 -10.08 -11.23
CA GLU A 52 -6.63 -8.77 -11.24
C GLU A 52 -7.45 -8.50 -9.96
N VAL A 53 -8.17 -9.50 -9.45
CA VAL A 53 -8.99 -9.36 -8.22
C VAL A 53 -8.10 -9.14 -7.00
N LEU A 54 -6.95 -9.81 -6.97
CA LEU A 54 -6.00 -9.66 -5.86
C LEU A 54 -5.25 -8.33 -5.92
N ILE A 55 -4.92 -7.82 -7.13
CA ILE A 55 -4.36 -6.48 -7.31
C ILE A 55 -5.32 -5.43 -6.75
N LEU A 56 -6.61 -5.54 -7.02
CA LEU A 56 -7.61 -4.58 -6.54
C LEU A 56 -7.94 -4.75 -5.05
N HIS A 57 -7.37 -5.75 -4.37
CA HIS A 57 -7.65 -6.02 -2.97
C HIS A 57 -7.20 -4.83 -2.08
N PRO A 58 -7.99 -4.42 -1.07
CA PRO A 58 -7.68 -3.24 -0.26
C PRO A 58 -6.54 -3.46 0.74
N SER A 59 -6.12 -4.70 0.97
CA SER A 59 -5.12 -5.08 2.00
C SER A 59 -3.69 -5.19 1.46
N PHE A 60 -2.77 -5.68 2.30
CA PHE A 60 -1.35 -5.85 1.99
C PHE A 60 -1.06 -6.46 0.61
N VAL A 61 -1.74 -7.53 0.20
CA VAL A 61 -1.46 -8.22 -1.08
C VAL A 61 -2.02 -7.51 -2.32
N GLY A 62 -2.72 -6.39 -2.16
CA GLY A 62 -3.27 -5.63 -3.29
C GLY A 62 -2.59 -4.30 -3.52
N MET A 63 -3.33 -3.34 -4.07
CA MET A 63 -2.84 -2.06 -4.56
C MET A 63 -1.96 -1.30 -3.56
N PRO A 64 -2.33 -1.18 -2.26
CA PRO A 64 -1.47 -0.46 -1.31
C PRO A 64 -0.11 -1.13 -1.11
N GLY A 65 -0.05 -2.46 -1.11
CA GLY A 65 1.23 -3.16 -0.97
C GLY A 65 2.07 -3.12 -2.23
N LEU A 66 1.46 -3.23 -3.41
CA LEU A 66 2.18 -3.02 -4.67
C LEU A 66 2.72 -1.59 -4.76
N THR A 67 1.94 -0.60 -4.33
CA THR A 67 2.36 0.81 -4.28
C THR A 67 3.56 0.98 -3.35
N ALA A 68 3.50 0.42 -2.14
CA ALA A 68 4.61 0.43 -1.21
C ALA A 68 5.86 -0.26 -1.78
N TYR A 69 5.67 -1.40 -2.45
CA TYR A 69 6.75 -2.17 -3.06
C TYR A 69 7.44 -1.40 -4.18
N VAL A 70 6.68 -0.88 -5.15
CA VAL A 70 7.21 -0.14 -6.29
C VAL A 70 7.87 1.15 -5.84
N GLY A 71 7.16 1.96 -5.04
CA GLY A 71 7.68 3.23 -4.56
C GLY A 71 8.97 3.05 -3.76
N PHE A 72 9.05 2.02 -2.91
CA PHE A 72 10.24 1.79 -2.11
C PHE A 72 11.36 1.11 -2.90
N HIS A 73 11.11 -0.01 -3.58
CA HIS A 73 12.19 -0.79 -4.19
C HIS A 73 12.65 -0.24 -5.54
N GLU A 74 11.71 0.22 -6.37
CA GLU A 74 12.03 0.69 -7.73
C GLU A 74 12.31 2.19 -7.72
N ILE A 75 11.35 3.00 -7.24
CA ILE A 75 11.47 4.46 -7.30
C ILE A 75 12.54 4.98 -6.33
N CYS A 76 12.61 4.49 -5.09
CA CYS A 76 13.63 4.96 -4.14
C CYS A 76 14.99 4.29 -4.30
N SER A 77 15.08 3.09 -4.91
CA SER A 77 16.32 2.31 -5.08
C SER A 77 17.22 2.30 -3.82
N PRO A 78 16.73 1.76 -2.70
CA PRO A 78 17.29 1.97 -1.37
C PRO A 78 18.58 1.19 -1.15
N LYS A 79 19.48 1.75 -0.33
CA LYS A 79 20.71 1.09 0.11
C LYS A 79 20.70 0.89 1.61
N LYS A 80 21.23 -0.26 2.06
CA LYS A 80 21.36 -0.57 3.49
C LYS A 80 22.05 0.57 4.24
N GLY A 81 21.52 0.90 5.42
CA GLY A 81 22.04 1.98 6.27
C GLY A 81 21.51 3.38 5.94
N GLU A 82 20.75 3.55 4.86
CA GLU A 82 20.15 4.86 4.55
C GLU A 82 19.03 5.24 5.52
N LEU A 83 18.90 6.53 5.78
CA LEU A 83 17.80 7.08 6.56
C LEU A 83 16.60 7.39 5.65
N VAL A 84 15.48 6.75 5.96
CA VAL A 84 14.22 6.87 5.24
C VAL A 84 13.18 7.55 6.11
N PHE A 85 12.62 8.64 5.61
CA PHE A 85 11.46 9.30 6.18
C PHE A 85 10.19 8.88 5.42
N VAL A 86 9.12 8.58 6.15
CA VAL A 86 7.82 8.21 5.58
C VAL A 86 6.76 9.13 6.16
N SER A 87 6.12 9.96 5.32
CA SER A 87 4.97 10.75 5.77
C SER A 87 3.69 9.89 5.75
N ALA A 88 2.75 10.18 6.65
CA ALA A 88 1.57 9.33 6.89
C ALA A 88 1.94 7.85 7.10
N ALA A 89 2.92 7.58 7.95
CA ALA A 89 3.51 6.26 8.19
C ALA A 89 2.54 5.23 8.79
N SER A 90 1.42 5.66 9.38
CA SER A 90 0.36 4.78 9.86
C SER A 90 -0.67 4.41 8.77
N SER A 91 -0.57 4.97 7.57
CA SER A 91 -1.47 4.67 6.46
C SER A 91 -1.26 3.25 5.91
N ALA A 92 -2.14 2.81 5.01
CA ALA A 92 -2.03 1.53 4.33
C ALA A 92 -0.69 1.33 3.60
N VAL A 93 -0.22 2.35 2.88
CA VAL A 93 1.06 2.30 2.15
C VAL A 93 2.21 2.54 3.14
N GLY A 94 2.11 3.58 3.96
CA GLY A 94 3.18 4.00 4.87
C GLY A 94 3.62 2.91 5.86
N GLN A 95 2.68 2.14 6.41
CA GLN A 95 3.01 1.07 7.36
C GLN A 95 3.82 -0.05 6.71
N LEU A 96 3.60 -0.31 5.42
CA LEU A 96 4.32 -1.33 4.66
C LEU A 96 5.69 -0.83 4.25
N VAL A 97 5.78 0.41 3.76
CA VAL A 97 7.06 1.05 3.45
C VAL A 97 7.97 1.02 4.68
N GLY A 98 7.47 1.42 5.85
CA GLY A 98 8.28 1.43 7.07
C GLY A 98 8.80 0.04 7.47
N GLN A 99 8.06 -1.02 7.16
CA GLN A 99 8.51 -2.40 7.39
C GLN A 99 9.53 -2.85 6.34
N PHE A 100 9.31 -2.53 5.05
CA PHE A 100 10.30 -2.82 3.99
C PHE A 100 11.63 -2.11 4.24
N VAL A 101 11.59 -0.87 4.72
CA VAL A 101 12.79 -0.11 5.13
C VAL A 101 13.58 -0.88 6.20
N LYS A 102 12.90 -1.36 7.26
CA LYS A 102 13.56 -2.14 8.32
C LYS A 102 14.13 -3.45 7.78
N LEU A 103 13.38 -4.17 6.94
CA LEU A 103 13.82 -5.42 6.33
C LEU A 103 15.02 -5.24 5.38
N MET A 104 15.14 -4.07 4.75
CA MET A 104 16.29 -3.68 3.91
C MET A 104 17.53 -3.26 4.75
N GLY A 105 17.41 -3.23 6.08
CA GLY A 105 18.47 -2.78 6.98
C GLY A 105 18.74 -1.27 6.91
N CYS A 106 17.70 -0.49 6.59
CA CYS A 106 17.72 0.97 6.60
C CYS A 106 17.14 1.50 7.92
N TYR A 107 17.37 2.78 8.22
CA TYR A 107 16.75 3.46 9.35
C TYR A 107 15.44 4.09 8.92
N VAL A 108 14.38 3.92 9.71
CA VAL A 108 13.05 4.47 9.40
C VAL A 108 12.63 5.49 10.45
N VAL A 109 12.14 6.63 9.99
CA VAL A 109 11.37 7.58 10.79
C VAL A 109 10.04 7.85 10.09
N GLY A 110 8.95 7.80 10.84
CA GLY A 110 7.61 8.02 10.30
C GLY A 110 6.89 9.16 11.02
N SER A 111 6.08 9.92 10.29
CA SER A 111 5.08 10.83 10.87
C SER A 111 3.67 10.24 10.75
N ALA A 112 2.88 10.32 11.80
CA ALA A 112 1.45 9.95 11.82
C ALA A 112 0.57 11.19 12.06
N GLY A 113 1.03 12.36 11.61
CA GLY A 113 0.47 13.68 11.86
C GLY A 113 1.44 14.79 11.41
N SER A 114 1.26 16.02 11.90
CA SER A 114 2.02 17.21 11.43
C SER A 114 3.37 17.47 12.14
N ASN A 115 3.85 16.54 12.97
CA ASN A 115 5.10 16.74 13.72
C ASN A 115 6.31 16.21 12.95
N ILE A 116 7.27 17.11 12.67
CA ILE A 116 8.56 16.79 12.06
C ILE A 116 9.61 16.57 13.15
N ARG A 117 10.49 15.59 12.94
CA ARG A 117 11.65 15.33 13.80
C ARG A 117 12.90 15.96 13.17
N TYR A 118 13.88 16.27 14.02
CA TYR A 118 15.18 16.78 13.57
C TYR A 118 16.04 15.65 12.99
N PHE A 119 16.68 15.90 11.83
CA PHE A 119 17.49 14.93 11.09
C PHE A 119 18.94 15.43 10.94
N PRO A 120 19.82 15.22 11.94
CA PRO A 120 21.16 15.81 11.94
C PRO A 120 22.04 15.37 10.76
N GLU A 121 21.86 14.14 10.27
CA GLU A 121 22.61 13.57 9.15
C GLU A 121 21.89 13.69 7.80
N GLY A 122 20.68 14.28 7.81
CA GLY A 122 19.83 14.42 6.64
C GLY A 122 19.06 13.16 6.23
N ILE A 123 18.00 13.35 5.44
CA ILE A 123 17.11 12.30 4.96
C ILE A 123 17.62 11.79 3.60
N ASN A 124 18.02 10.52 3.50
CA ASN A 124 18.45 9.94 2.21
C ASN A 124 17.26 9.64 1.31
N ILE A 125 16.17 9.14 1.88
CA ILE A 125 14.97 8.78 1.13
C ILE A 125 13.75 9.37 1.82
N TYR A 126 12.89 10.02 1.06
CA TYR A 126 11.58 10.44 1.51
C TYR A 126 10.49 9.73 0.70
N PHE A 127 9.64 8.97 1.39
CA PHE A 127 8.43 8.42 0.81
C PHE A 127 7.28 9.40 1.09
N GLU A 128 6.86 10.13 0.06
CA GLU A 128 5.94 11.26 0.14
C GLU A 128 4.49 10.82 -0.10
N ASN A 129 3.66 10.96 0.93
CA ASN A 129 2.22 10.68 0.93
C ASN A 129 1.34 11.91 1.28
N VAL A 130 1.94 12.99 1.76
CA VAL A 130 1.28 14.14 2.39
C VAL A 130 1.36 15.40 1.55
N GLY A 131 2.55 15.85 1.12
CA GLY A 131 2.74 17.10 0.40
C GLY A 131 2.71 18.35 1.28
N GLY A 132 2.55 19.53 0.65
CA GLY A 132 2.45 20.83 1.33
C GLY A 132 3.64 21.14 2.25
N LYS A 133 3.35 21.68 3.44
CA LYS A 133 4.37 22.06 4.45
C LYS A 133 5.31 20.92 4.86
N MET A 134 4.85 19.67 4.80
CA MET A 134 5.70 18.51 5.10
C MET A 134 6.80 18.37 4.04
N LEU A 135 6.43 18.42 2.76
CA LEU A 135 7.39 18.37 1.65
C LEU A 135 8.40 19.53 1.76
N ASP A 136 7.89 20.73 2.02
CA ASP A 136 8.73 21.93 2.15
C ASP A 136 9.78 21.80 3.25
N ALA A 137 9.41 21.24 4.40
CA ALA A 137 10.34 20.99 5.48
C ALA A 137 11.31 19.85 5.17
N VAL A 138 10.85 18.79 4.49
CA VAL A 138 11.71 17.67 4.12
C VAL A 138 12.77 18.10 3.11
N LEU A 139 12.45 18.94 2.12
CA LEU A 139 13.42 19.48 1.16
C LEU A 139 14.62 20.15 1.87
N LEU A 140 14.36 20.89 2.95
CA LEU A 140 15.39 21.51 3.78
C LEU A 140 16.24 20.49 4.58
N ASN A 141 15.72 19.28 4.81
CA ASN A 141 16.38 18.23 5.59
C ASN A 141 16.89 17.04 4.75
N MET A 142 16.69 17.03 3.43
CA MET A 142 17.26 15.99 2.56
C MET A 142 18.79 15.94 2.67
N ALA A 143 19.36 14.75 2.55
CA ALA A 143 20.78 14.53 2.35
C ALA A 143 21.15 14.79 0.86
N ILE A 144 22.45 14.99 0.61
CA ILE A 144 22.97 15.10 -0.77
C ILE A 144 22.70 13.77 -1.51
N HIS A 145 22.28 13.86 -2.77
CA HIS A 145 21.82 12.73 -3.60
C HIS A 145 20.62 11.97 -3.04
N GLY A 146 19.83 12.65 -2.20
CA GLY A 146 18.59 12.11 -1.66
C GLY A 146 17.56 11.82 -2.75
N ARG A 147 16.56 11.01 -2.41
CA ARG A 147 15.50 10.57 -3.33
C ARG A 147 14.13 10.76 -2.68
N ILE A 148 13.18 11.29 -3.43
CA ILE A 148 11.81 11.48 -3.01
C ILE A 148 10.91 10.68 -3.96
N ALA A 149 10.20 9.68 -3.45
CA ALA A 149 9.12 9.01 -4.18
C ALA A 149 7.81 9.73 -3.85
N ALA A 150 7.30 10.51 -4.79
CA ALA A 150 6.01 11.19 -4.69
C ALA A 150 4.88 10.20 -4.98
N CYS A 151 4.43 9.51 -3.93
CA CYS A 151 3.33 8.54 -3.97
C CYS A 151 1.96 9.22 -3.90
N GLY A 152 1.84 10.30 -3.14
CA GLY A 152 0.61 11.05 -2.97
C GLY A 152 0.84 12.34 -2.20
N MET A 153 -0.14 13.24 -2.27
CA MET A 153 -0.10 14.53 -1.56
C MET A 153 -1.44 14.80 -0.89
N ILE A 154 -1.82 13.94 0.08
CA ILE A 154 -3.17 13.95 0.65
C ILE A 154 -3.57 15.28 1.30
N SER A 155 -2.61 16.09 1.77
CA SER A 155 -2.94 17.41 2.34
C SER A 155 -3.48 18.39 1.32
N GLN A 156 -3.30 18.11 0.02
CA GLN A 156 -3.69 19.00 -1.08
C GLN A 156 -5.04 18.62 -1.70
N TYR A 157 -5.53 17.40 -1.51
CA TYR A 157 -6.66 16.85 -2.30
C TYR A 157 -7.99 17.57 -2.08
N ASN A 158 -8.20 18.17 -0.91
CA ASN A 158 -9.46 18.81 -0.52
C ASN A 158 -9.34 20.35 -0.40
N LEU A 159 -8.26 20.94 -0.93
CA LEU A 159 -8.07 22.40 -0.94
C LEU A 159 -8.60 22.97 -2.26
N GLU A 160 -9.29 24.12 -2.18
CA GLU A 160 -9.65 24.90 -3.38
C GLU A 160 -8.41 25.49 -4.04
N GLU A 161 -7.46 25.95 -3.22
CA GLU A 161 -6.16 26.47 -3.65
C GLU A 161 -5.05 25.63 -3.03
N PRO A 162 -4.26 24.88 -3.83
CA PRO A 162 -3.14 24.09 -3.31
C PRO A 162 -2.06 24.95 -2.64
N GLU A 163 -1.44 24.41 -1.60
CA GLU A 163 -0.29 25.03 -0.95
C GLU A 163 0.95 25.00 -1.88
N GLY A 164 1.64 26.14 -1.98
CA GLY A 164 2.90 26.24 -2.70
C GLY A 164 4.05 25.55 -1.96
N VAL A 165 4.91 24.87 -2.70
CA VAL A 165 6.18 24.31 -2.21
C VAL A 165 7.29 25.33 -2.50
N CYS A 166 7.78 25.99 -1.46
CA CYS A 166 8.73 27.10 -1.57
C CYS A 166 10.20 26.67 -1.62
N ASN A 167 10.53 25.47 -1.14
CA ASN A 167 11.92 25.02 -0.97
C ASN A 167 12.45 24.15 -2.11
N LEU A 168 11.89 24.26 -3.33
CA LEU A 168 12.33 23.48 -4.50
C LEU A 168 13.80 23.73 -4.88
N PHE A 169 14.37 24.88 -4.52
CA PHE A 169 15.81 25.13 -4.66
C PHE A 169 16.66 24.09 -3.91
N GLY A 170 16.10 23.47 -2.86
CA GLY A 170 16.68 22.32 -2.16
C GLY A 170 17.02 21.14 -3.07
N LEU A 171 16.25 20.92 -4.13
CA LEU A 171 16.50 19.85 -5.10
C LEU A 171 17.83 20.06 -5.82
N LEU A 172 18.10 21.30 -6.23
CA LEU A 172 19.30 21.68 -6.94
C LEU A 172 20.54 21.58 -6.04
N VAL A 173 20.50 22.21 -4.86
CA VAL A 173 21.68 22.31 -3.99
C VAL A 173 22.08 20.97 -3.36
N LYS A 174 21.15 20.02 -3.25
CA LYS A 174 21.40 18.69 -2.70
C LYS A 174 21.39 17.59 -3.76
N CYS A 175 21.24 17.93 -5.04
CA CYS A 175 21.15 16.95 -6.13
C CYS A 175 20.08 15.86 -5.86
N VAL A 176 18.91 16.26 -5.34
CA VAL A 176 17.84 15.34 -4.97
C VAL A 176 17.02 14.99 -6.21
N ARG A 177 16.72 13.70 -6.39
CA ARG A 177 15.73 13.26 -7.36
C ARG A 177 14.36 13.22 -6.69
N MET A 178 13.38 13.91 -7.26
CA MET A 178 11.98 13.78 -6.87
C MET A 178 11.20 13.20 -8.05
N GLU A 179 10.53 12.07 -7.83
CA GLU A 179 9.87 11.31 -8.88
C GLU A 179 8.48 10.87 -8.43
N GLY A 180 7.47 11.28 -9.19
CA GLY A 180 6.11 10.78 -9.06
C GLY A 180 5.96 9.44 -9.76
N PHE A 181 5.09 8.58 -9.23
CA PHE A 181 4.75 7.31 -9.85
C PHE A 181 3.28 6.98 -9.63
N VAL A 182 2.70 6.22 -10.56
CA VAL A 182 1.33 5.71 -10.45
C VAL A 182 1.38 4.19 -10.50
N VAL A 183 0.80 3.52 -9.51
CA VAL A 183 0.91 2.06 -9.36
C VAL A 183 0.38 1.27 -10.56
N SER A 184 -0.60 1.83 -11.30
CA SER A 184 -1.16 1.22 -12.51
C SER A 184 -0.11 0.93 -13.58
N ASP A 185 0.90 1.80 -13.71
CA ASP A 185 1.97 1.66 -14.69
C ASP A 185 2.92 0.50 -14.33
N HIS A 186 2.83 0.02 -13.08
CA HIS A 186 3.69 -1.01 -12.52
C HIS A 186 2.96 -2.31 -12.19
N PHE A 187 1.73 -2.53 -12.68
CA PHE A 187 1.01 -3.80 -12.47
C PHE A 187 1.77 -5.02 -13.02
N HIS A 188 2.65 -4.84 -14.01
CA HIS A 188 3.56 -5.88 -14.50
C HIS A 188 4.52 -6.41 -13.42
N MET A 189 4.78 -5.63 -12.36
CA MET A 189 5.62 -6.02 -11.21
C MET A 189 4.84 -6.84 -10.17
N TYR A 190 3.52 -6.97 -10.31
CA TYR A 190 2.68 -7.63 -9.33
C TYR A 190 3.09 -9.08 -9.02
N PRO A 191 3.43 -9.94 -10.01
CA PRO A 191 3.87 -11.30 -9.71
C PRO A 191 5.11 -11.35 -8.82
N LYS A 192 6.10 -10.49 -9.09
CA LYS A 192 7.34 -10.36 -8.30
C LYS A 192 7.04 -9.87 -6.88
N PHE A 193 6.16 -8.87 -6.76
CA PHE A 193 5.69 -8.39 -5.47
C PHE A 193 4.96 -9.49 -4.68
N LEU A 194 4.05 -10.22 -5.32
CA LEU A 194 3.23 -11.23 -4.66
C LEU A 194 4.09 -12.37 -4.10
N GLU A 195 5.12 -12.81 -4.83
CA GLU A 195 6.08 -13.81 -4.35
C GLU A 195 6.76 -13.35 -3.05
N LEU A 196 7.29 -12.12 -3.04
CA LEU A 196 7.92 -11.54 -1.86
C LEU A 196 6.93 -11.38 -0.69
N ALA A 197 5.73 -10.87 -0.99
CA ALA A 197 4.69 -10.65 0.01
C ALA A 197 4.29 -11.97 0.68
N LEU A 198 4.08 -13.04 -0.09
CA LEU A 198 3.76 -14.37 0.41
C LEU A 198 4.88 -14.95 1.26
N GLN A 199 6.14 -14.75 0.86
CA GLN A 199 7.29 -15.16 1.66
C GLN A 199 7.27 -14.45 3.02
N TYR A 200 7.11 -13.12 3.05
CA TYR A 200 7.09 -12.37 4.29
C TYR A 200 5.90 -12.71 5.20
N ILE A 201 4.74 -12.99 4.63
CA ILE A 201 3.57 -13.50 5.39
C ILE A 201 3.92 -14.85 6.03
N LYS A 202 4.46 -15.78 5.24
CA LYS A 202 4.81 -17.13 5.72
C LYS A 202 5.85 -17.10 6.83
N GLU A 203 6.81 -16.18 6.74
CA GLU A 203 7.87 -15.98 7.73
C GLU A 203 7.44 -15.11 8.93
N GLY A 204 6.23 -14.55 8.91
CA GLY A 204 5.74 -13.67 9.98
C GLY A 204 6.51 -12.34 10.09
N LYS A 205 7.12 -11.88 8.98
CA LYS A 205 7.98 -10.69 8.95
C LYS A 205 7.20 -9.38 8.74
N ILE A 206 5.95 -9.47 8.32
CA ILE A 206 5.07 -8.32 8.06
C ILE A 206 3.85 -8.41 8.98
N VAL A 207 3.53 -7.28 9.60
CA VAL A 207 2.31 -7.03 10.35
C VAL A 207 1.51 -5.98 9.57
N TYR A 208 0.21 -6.21 9.38
CA TYR A 208 -0.66 -5.26 8.69
C TYR A 208 -1.86 -4.93 9.56
N ILE A 209 -2.06 -3.63 9.81
CA ILE A 209 -3.13 -3.09 10.66
C ILE A 209 -4.24 -2.54 9.76
N GLU A 210 -5.45 -3.02 10.03
CA GLU A 210 -6.69 -2.59 9.38
C GLU A 210 -7.62 -1.95 10.43
N ASP A 211 -8.22 -0.82 10.06
CA ASP A 211 -9.30 -0.16 10.79
C ASP A 211 -10.61 -0.60 10.14
N ILE A 212 -11.33 -1.51 10.80
CA ILE A 212 -12.50 -2.17 10.24
C ILE A 212 -13.76 -1.48 10.71
N ILE A 213 -14.62 -1.11 9.76
CA ILE A 213 -15.97 -0.61 10.00
C ILE A 213 -16.96 -1.59 9.37
N GLU A 214 -17.96 -1.99 10.14
CA GLU A 214 -19.02 -2.89 9.68
C GLU A 214 -20.16 -2.11 9.03
N GLY A 215 -20.75 -2.66 7.97
CA GLY A 215 -21.96 -2.12 7.32
C GLY A 215 -21.65 -1.10 6.22
N LEU A 216 -22.26 -1.28 5.05
CA LEU A 216 -22.12 -0.39 3.90
C LEU A 216 -22.64 1.03 4.20
N GLU A 217 -23.66 1.13 5.05
CA GLU A 217 -24.22 2.39 5.55
C GLU A 217 -23.18 3.28 6.23
N ASN A 218 -22.11 2.69 6.78
CA ASN A 218 -21.03 3.42 7.43
C ASN A 218 -19.90 3.82 6.47
N ALA A 219 -19.96 3.44 5.20
CA ALA A 219 -18.94 3.77 4.21
C ALA A 219 -18.71 5.28 4.02
N PRO A 220 -19.74 6.16 4.02
CA PRO A 220 -19.50 7.60 3.96
C PRO A 220 -18.71 8.12 5.17
N SER A 221 -19.03 7.66 6.38
CA SER A 221 -18.30 8.02 7.60
C SER A 221 -16.86 7.50 7.57
N ALA A 222 -16.66 6.26 7.12
CA ALA A 222 -15.34 5.67 6.91
C ALA A 222 -14.47 6.51 5.96
N LEU A 223 -15.06 7.03 4.88
CA LEU A 223 -14.37 7.87 3.92
C LEU A 223 -13.99 9.23 4.52
N ILE A 224 -14.86 9.84 5.32
CA ILE A 224 -14.55 11.10 6.02
C ILE A 224 -13.42 10.88 7.05
N ARG A 225 -13.45 9.77 7.80
CA ARG A 225 -12.39 9.40 8.76
C ARG A 225 -11.01 9.34 8.10
N LEU A 226 -10.93 8.82 6.88
CA LEU A 226 -9.68 8.77 6.10
C LEU A 226 -9.08 10.15 5.87
N PHE A 227 -9.90 11.13 5.44
CA PHE A 227 -9.42 12.48 5.14
C PHE A 227 -9.21 13.35 6.38
N THR A 228 -9.81 12.98 7.50
CA THR A 228 -9.64 13.66 8.79
C THR A 228 -8.54 13.03 9.66
N GLY A 229 -7.89 11.96 9.18
CA GLY A 229 -6.84 11.25 9.91
C GLY A 229 -7.32 10.50 11.16
N GLN A 230 -8.61 10.16 11.22
CA GLN A 230 -9.23 9.44 12.35
C GLN A 230 -9.09 7.91 12.25
N ASN A 231 -8.55 7.39 11.14
CA ASN A 231 -8.29 5.96 10.97
C ASN A 231 -6.90 5.57 11.48
N VAL A 232 -6.78 4.36 12.02
CA VAL A 232 -5.48 3.77 12.39
C VAL A 232 -5.19 2.57 11.50
N GLY A 233 -4.27 2.71 10.55
CA GLY A 233 -4.01 1.66 9.55
C GLY A 233 -4.89 1.81 8.32
N LYS A 234 -5.11 0.70 7.61
CA LYS A 234 -5.94 0.68 6.40
C LYS A 234 -7.41 0.70 6.78
N GLN A 235 -8.14 1.75 6.39
CA GLN A 235 -9.60 1.77 6.49
C GLN A 235 -10.22 0.70 5.58
N VAL A 236 -11.02 -0.19 6.17
CA VAL A 236 -11.80 -1.23 5.46
C VAL A 236 -13.26 -1.11 5.90
N VAL A 237 -14.19 -1.24 4.96
CA VAL A 237 -15.62 -1.38 5.23
C VAL A 237 -16.04 -2.79 4.88
N VAL A 238 -16.53 -3.53 5.87
CA VAL A 238 -17.05 -4.87 5.68
C VAL A 238 -18.52 -4.76 5.30
N VAL A 239 -18.83 -5.17 4.06
CA VAL A 239 -20.19 -5.10 3.51
C VAL A 239 -21.00 -6.35 3.85
N ALA A 240 -20.33 -7.49 4.01
CA ALA A 240 -20.92 -8.75 4.46
C ALA A 240 -19.81 -9.66 5.02
N HIS A 241 -20.15 -10.43 6.05
CA HIS A 241 -19.32 -11.55 6.52
C HIS A 241 -19.69 -12.84 5.76
N GLU A 242 -18.70 -13.71 5.57
CA GLU A 242 -18.89 -15.08 5.10
C GLU A 242 -19.38 -16.02 6.22
#